data_AF-A0AAD9D8Q9-F1
#
_entry.id   AF-A0AAD9D8Q9-F1
#
_cell.length_a   1.000
_cell.length_b   1.000
_cell.length_c   1.000
_cell.angle_alpha   90.00
_cell.angle_beta   90.00
_cell.angle_gamma   90.00
#
_symmetry.space_group_name_H-M   'P 1'
#
loop_
_entity.id
_entity.type
_entity.pdbx_description
1 polymer ?
#
loop_
_entity_poly.entity_id
_entity_poly.type
_entity_poly.pdbx_seq_one_letter_code
_entity_poly.pdbx_strand_id
1 'polypeptide(L)'
;MEIPGHSPIPKALFWARKALEDDSFPLRDNVTLILSAMENEVKNHCANCRKEAGCSSLKRCVRCLGAWYCGKECQVQHWKAGHKIDCIKRK
;
A
#
# COMPACT_ATOMS: atom_id res chain seq x y z
N MET A 1 12.61 13.39 -10.79
CA MET A 1 12.57 12.18 -11.63
C MET A 1 11.54 11.24 -11.05
N GLU A 2 10.55 10.85 -11.83
CA GLU A 2 9.60 9.81 -11.43
C GLU A 2 10.26 8.43 -11.62
N ILE A 3 10.19 7.58 -10.60
CA ILE A 3 10.68 6.20 -10.69
C ILE A 3 9.46 5.31 -10.96
N PRO A 4 9.39 4.58 -12.08
CA PRO A 4 8.26 3.70 -12.38
C PRO A 4 7.97 2.73 -11.23
N GLY A 5 6.71 2.56 -10.84
CA GLY A 5 6.33 1.65 -9.74
C GLY A 5 6.77 2.07 -8.34
N HIS A 6 7.43 3.23 -8.18
CA HIS A 6 7.58 3.88 -6.87
C HIS A 6 6.31 4.67 -6.54
N SER A 7 5.91 4.65 -5.27
CA SER A 7 4.77 5.38 -4.74
C SER A 7 5.04 5.91 -3.32
N PRO A 8 4.49 7.06 -2.93
CA PRO A 8 4.55 7.51 -1.54
C PRO A 8 3.67 6.65 -0.59
N ILE A 9 2.76 5.85 -1.13
CA ILE A 9 1.71 5.13 -0.39
C ILE A 9 2.28 4.19 0.68
N PRO A 10 3.26 3.30 0.41
CA PRO A 10 3.76 2.39 1.44
C PRO A 10 4.35 3.13 2.65
N LYS A 11 4.99 4.29 2.43
CA LYS A 11 5.55 5.13 3.50
C LYS A 11 4.46 5.87 4.28
N ALA A 12 3.45 6.40 3.60
CA ALA A 12 2.31 7.03 4.25
C ALA A 12 1.55 6.02 5.13
N LEU A 13 1.25 4.83 4.60
CA LEU A 13 0.61 3.75 5.36
C LEU A 13 1.45 3.30 6.56
N PHE A 14 2.78 3.20 6.40
CA PHE A 14 3.67 2.86 7.50
C PHE A 14 3.57 3.86 8.65
N TRP A 15 3.71 5.17 8.37
CA TRP A 15 3.68 6.19 9.41
C TRP A 15 2.28 6.36 10.03
N ALA A 16 1.22 6.24 9.23
CA ALA A 16 -0.15 6.26 9.74
C ALA A 16 -0.38 5.10 10.73
N ARG A 17 -0.03 3.87 10.36
CA ARG A 17 -0.15 2.71 11.26
C ARG A 17 0.69 2.87 12.52
N LYS A 18 1.91 3.39 12.38
CA LYS A 18 2.81 3.63 13.51
C LYS A 18 2.28 4.69 14.48
N ALA A 19 1.65 5.75 13.99
CA ALA A 19 1.01 6.75 14.84
C ALA A 19 -0.13 6.16 15.69
N LEU A 20 -0.82 5.15 15.16
CA LEU A 20 -1.90 4.45 15.87
C LEU A 20 -1.40 3.41 16.90
N GLU A 21 -0.10 3.17 17.00
CA GLU A 21 0.49 2.37 18.09
C GLU A 21 0.50 3.13 19.43
N ASP A 22 0.40 4.46 19.39
CA ASP A 22 0.29 5.32 20.57
C ASP A 22 -1.17 5.71 20.81
N ASP A 23 -1.78 5.11 21.83
CA ASP A 23 -3.18 5.39 22.19
C ASP A 23 -3.40 6.82 22.72
N SER A 24 -2.33 7.54 23.11
CA SER A 24 -2.41 8.94 23.53
C SER A 24 -2.30 9.94 22.36
N PHE A 25 -2.13 9.45 21.12
CA PHE A 25 -1.94 10.31 19.96
C PHE A 25 -3.17 11.23 19.72
N PRO A 26 -3.01 12.58 19.74
CA PRO A 26 -4.13 13.51 19.72
C PRO A 26 -5.04 13.45 18.48
N LEU A 27 -4.56 12.90 17.37
CA LEU A 27 -5.28 12.82 16.09
C LEU A 27 -5.61 11.36 15.69
N ARG A 28 -5.70 10.45 16.66
CA ARG A 28 -5.91 9.01 16.44
C ARG A 28 -7.13 8.71 15.57
N ASP A 29 -8.26 9.34 15.83
CA ASP A 29 -9.49 9.13 15.05
C ASP A 29 -9.34 9.61 13.61
N ASN A 30 -8.73 10.78 13.41
CA ASN A 30 -8.46 11.33 12.08
C ASN A 30 -7.51 10.41 11.29
N VAL A 31 -6.44 9.93 11.92
CA VAL A 31 -5.49 9.00 11.28
C VAL A 31 -6.15 7.65 11.00
N THR A 32 -7.02 7.16 11.87
CA THR A 32 -7.80 5.93 11.64
C THR A 32 -8.69 6.07 10.41
N LEU A 33 -9.40 7.19 10.28
CA LEU A 33 -10.26 7.48 9.13
C LEU A 33 -9.44 7.54 7.83
N ILE A 34 -8.35 8.29 7.82
CA ILE A 34 -7.48 8.44 6.65
C ILE A 34 -6.84 7.10 6.27
N LEU A 35 -6.35 6.33 7.25
CA LEU A 35 -5.76 5.01 7.01
C LEU A 35 -6.77 4.07 6.34
N SER A 36 -8.01 4.02 6.86
CA SER A 36 -9.08 3.20 6.28
C SER A 36 -9.41 3.62 4.85
N ALA A 37 -9.50 4.93 4.58
CA ALA A 37 -9.73 5.45 3.24
C ALA A 37 -8.59 5.06 2.27
N MET A 38 -7.34 5.24 2.68
CA MET A 38 -6.17 4.87 1.87
C MET A 38 -6.09 3.37 1.60
N GLU A 39 -6.33 2.54 2.63
CA GLU A 39 -6.30 1.07 2.48
C GLU A 39 -7.41 0.55 1.56
N ASN A 40 -8.58 1.17 1.60
CA ASN A 40 -9.68 0.84 0.69
C ASN A 40 -9.36 1.26 -0.75
N GLU A 41 -8.74 2.41 -0.96
CA GLU A 41 -8.40 2.88 -2.30
C GLU A 41 -7.37 1.95 -2.99
N VAL A 42 -6.30 1.61 -2.27
CA VAL A 42 -5.20 0.80 -2.85
C VAL A 42 -5.61 -0.64 -3.15
N LYS A 43 -6.69 -1.15 -2.54
CA LYS A 43 -7.16 -2.53 -2.78
C LYS A 43 -7.96 -2.68 -4.08
N ASN A 44 -8.40 -1.57 -4.68
CA ASN A 44 -9.33 -1.60 -5.81
C ASN A 44 -8.63 -1.84 -7.15
N HIS A 45 -7.31 -1.64 -7.24
CA HIS A 45 -6.57 -1.74 -8.49
C HIS A 45 -5.25 -2.50 -8.33
N CYS A 46 -4.85 -3.22 -9.38
CA CYS A 46 -3.51 -3.77 -9.46
C CYS A 46 -2.48 -2.64 -9.57
N ALA A 47 -1.54 -2.58 -8.64
CA ALA A 47 -0.49 -1.56 -8.60
C ALA A 47 0.44 -1.61 -9.82
N ASN A 48 0.50 -2.75 -10.54
CA ASN A 48 1.29 -2.90 -11.75
C ASN A 48 0.51 -2.56 -13.03
N CYS A 49 -0.56 -3.31 -13.31
CA CYS A 49 -1.27 -3.24 -14.59
C CYS A 49 -2.56 -2.38 -14.56
N ARG A 50 -2.86 -1.76 -13.42
CA ARG A 50 -4.00 -0.86 -13.18
C ARG A 50 -5.40 -1.45 -13.40
N LYS A 51 -5.52 -2.74 -13.72
CA LYS A 51 -6.81 -3.44 -13.76
C LYS A 51 -7.49 -3.36 -12.40
N GLU A 52 -8.77 -3.04 -12.42
CA GLU A 52 -9.65 -3.10 -11.25
C GLU A 52 -9.73 -4.53 -10.70
N ALA A 53 -9.96 -4.65 -9.40
CA ALA A 53 -10.11 -5.93 -8.71
C ALA A 53 -11.31 -6.74 -9.26
N GLY A 54 -12.37 -6.09 -9.73
CA GLY A 54 -13.60 -6.77 -10.17
C GLY A 54 -14.10 -7.77 -9.11
N CYS A 55 -14.65 -8.90 -9.56
CA CYS A 55 -15.01 -10.03 -8.67
C CYS A 55 -13.81 -10.86 -8.20
N SER A 56 -12.58 -10.56 -8.64
CA SER A 56 -11.38 -11.32 -8.31
C SER A 56 -10.63 -10.70 -7.14
N SER A 57 -10.23 -11.51 -6.16
CA SER A 57 -9.42 -11.00 -5.05
C SER A 57 -7.99 -10.71 -5.49
N LEU A 58 -7.58 -9.43 -5.41
CA LEU A 58 -6.17 -9.07 -5.59
C LEU A 58 -5.33 -9.62 -4.42
N LYS A 59 -4.09 -9.99 -4.72
CA LYS A 59 -3.09 -10.42 -3.73
C LYS A 59 -2.31 -9.21 -3.22
N ARG A 60 -2.27 -9.03 -1.90
CA ARG A 60 -1.50 -7.95 -1.27
C ARG A 60 0.00 -8.27 -1.17
N CYS A 61 0.84 -7.25 -1.24
CA CYS A 61 2.24 -7.34 -0.87
C CYS A 61 2.36 -7.73 0.61
N VAL A 62 2.89 -8.91 0.92
CA VAL A 62 3.00 -9.40 2.30
C VAL A 62 3.97 -8.59 3.18
N ARG A 63 4.87 -7.80 2.57
CA ARG A 63 5.87 -7.01 3.29
C ARG A 63 5.28 -5.70 3.82
N CYS A 64 4.71 -4.86 2.96
CA CYS A 64 4.19 -3.55 3.34
C CYS A 64 2.68 -3.50 3.57
N LEU A 65 1.94 -4.50 3.08
CA LEU A 65 0.47 -4.52 3.06
C LEU A 65 -0.15 -3.26 2.43
N GLY A 66 0.56 -2.60 1.51
CA GLY A 66 0.18 -1.31 0.92
C GLY A 66 0.09 -1.29 -0.60
N ALA A 67 0.27 -2.45 -1.25
CA ALA A 67 0.15 -2.61 -2.70
C ALA A 67 -0.54 -3.94 -3.01
N TRP A 68 -1.35 -3.97 -4.06
CA TRP A 68 -2.20 -5.10 -4.44
C TRP A 68 -1.98 -5.48 -5.90
N TYR A 69 -2.09 -6.77 -6.22
CA TYR A 69 -1.70 -7.32 -7.51
C TYR A 69 -2.66 -8.42 -7.99
N CYS A 70 -2.86 -8.53 -9.30
CA CYS A 70 -3.60 -9.65 -9.88
C CYS A 70 -2.92 -11.01 -9.59
N GLY A 71 -1.59 -11.02 -9.47
CA GLY A 71 -0.79 -12.23 -9.34
C GLY A 71 0.68 -11.95 -9.09
N LYS A 72 1.46 -13.04 -9.01
CA LYS A 72 2.90 -12.99 -8.71
C LYS A 72 3.68 -12.24 -9.80
N GLU A 73 3.24 -12.38 -11.04
CA GLU A 73 3.85 -11.76 -12.22
C GLU A 73 3.81 -10.23 -12.10
N CYS A 74 2.63 -9.68 -11.78
CA CYS A 74 2.45 -8.24 -11.54
C CYS A 74 3.27 -7.75 -10.34
N GLN A 75 3.33 -8.53 -9.25
CA GLN A 75 4.14 -8.17 -8.10
C GLN A 75 5.63 -8.08 -8.44
N VAL A 76 6.17 -9.07 -9.16
CA VAL A 76 7.59 -9.11 -9.54
C VAL A 76 7.95 -7.97 -10.50
N GLN A 77 7.08 -7.67 -11.46
CA GLN A 77 7.28 -6.54 -12.39
C GLN A 77 7.30 -5.20 -11.64
N HIS A 78 6.29 -4.95 -10.80
CA HIS A 78 6.21 -3.73 -9.99
C HIS A 78 7.40 -3.59 -9.01
N TRP A 79 7.84 -4.70 -8.41
CA TRP A 79 9.03 -4.76 -7.56
C TRP A 79 10.29 -4.29 -8.29
N LYS A 80 10.52 -4.81 -9.50
CA LYS A 80 11.69 -4.45 -10.32
C LYS A 80 11.64 -3.01 -10.80
N ALA A 81 10.44 -2.52 -11.16
CA ALA A 81 10.23 -1.16 -11.66
C ALA A 81 10.64 -0.11 -10.61
N GLY A 82 10.21 -0.28 -9.36
CA GLY A 82 10.50 0.70 -8.32
C GLY A 82 9.95 0.41 -6.93
N HIS A 83 9.01 -0.53 -6.79
CA HIS A 83 8.40 -0.81 -5.49
C HIS A 83 9.41 -1.33 -4.45
N LYS A 84 10.54 -1.89 -4.87
CA LYS A 84 11.61 -2.27 -3.92
C LYS A 84 12.17 -1.09 -3.12
N ILE A 85 12.05 0.13 -3.64
CA ILE A 85 12.60 1.35 -3.07
C ILE A 85 11.68 1.91 -1.98
N ASP A 86 10.36 1.84 -2.18
CA ASP A 86 9.36 2.37 -1.26
C ASP A 86 8.77 1.31 -0.32
N CYS A 87 9.01 0.02 -0.55
CA CYS A 87 8.41 -1.06 0.24
C CYS A 87 8.98 -1.17 1.67
N ILE A 88 8.30 -0.49 2.60
CA ILE A 88 8.61 -0.53 4.04
C ILE A 88 7.84 -1.68 4.70
N LYS A 89 8.56 -2.53 5.45
CA LYS A 89 7.96 -3.67 6.16
C LYS A 89 7.04 -3.16 7.28
N ARG A 90 5.81 -3.67 7.34
CA ARG A 90 4.94 -3.49 8.52
C ARG A 90 5.58 -4.23 9.69
N LYS A 91 5.91 -3.51 10.76
CA LYS A 91 6.36 -4.09 12.04
C LYS A 91 5.20 -4.14 13.00
#